data_AF-A0A959H174-F1
#
_entry.id   AF-A0A959H174-F1
#
_cell.length_a   1.000
_cell.length_b   1.000
_cell.length_c   1.000
_cell.angle_alpha   90.00
_cell.angle_beta   90.00
_cell.angle_gamma   90.00
#
_symmetry.space_group_name_H-M   'P 1'
#
loop_
_entity.id
_entity.type
_entity.pdbx_description
1 polymer ?
#
loop_
_entity_poly.entity_id
_entity_poly.type
_entity_poly.pdbx_seq_one_letter_code
_entity_poly.pdbx_strand_id
1 'polypeptide(L)'
;IPHGGGGPGMGPICVNESLRPFLPKHPLVETGGEQGITAVSAAPYGSASILLISYAYIKMLGKKGLTDASKYAILNANYIRARLEKDYEVLFGGKHGHSAHELIIDLRPFKELASAEDVAKRLMDYGFHAPTLSFPVPGTVMVEPTESESKDELDRFCEAMLAIRKELDEIARGEVDAQNNPLHNAPHPIDIVTADNWPYPYSREKAAYPLPYLRHGHKFWIGVGRIDNAYGDRNLVCTCPPMEAYEVEV
;
A
#
# COMPACT_ATOMS: atom_id res chain seq x y z
N ILE A 1 -3.21 16.67 1.06
CA ILE A 1 -4.63 16.42 0.70
C ILE A 1 -4.91 14.96 1.05
N PRO A 2 -6.02 14.62 1.73
CA PRO A 2 -6.31 13.23 2.10
C PRO A 2 -6.58 12.36 0.87
N HIS A 3 -6.17 11.10 0.92
CA HIS A 3 -6.35 10.14 -0.18
C HIS A 3 -7.82 9.79 -0.48
N GLY A 4 -8.69 9.83 0.54
CA GLY A 4 -10.15 9.67 0.39
C GLY A 4 -10.63 8.33 -0.21
N GLY A 5 -9.79 7.29 -0.20
CA GLY A 5 -10.13 5.98 -0.79
C GLY A 5 -10.08 5.94 -2.32
N GLY A 6 -9.41 6.91 -2.96
CA GLY A 6 -9.31 7.00 -4.43
C GLY A 6 -9.57 8.41 -5.00
N GLY A 7 -9.60 9.44 -4.16
CA GLY A 7 -9.90 10.81 -4.54
C GLY A 7 -10.63 11.56 -3.42
N PRO A 8 -10.65 12.90 -3.44
CA PRO A 8 -10.21 13.78 -4.52
C PRO A 8 -8.71 14.07 -4.54
N GLY A 9 -8.19 14.46 -5.71
CA GLY A 9 -6.81 14.93 -5.90
C GLY A 9 -6.74 16.29 -6.57
N MET A 10 -5.56 16.92 -6.53
CA MET A 10 -5.23 18.12 -7.31
C MET A 10 -3.82 17.97 -7.88
N GLY A 11 -3.68 18.15 -9.19
CA GLY A 11 -2.40 18.08 -9.91
C GLY A 11 -2.02 19.44 -10.52
N PRO A 12 -1.63 20.44 -9.72
CA PRO A 12 -1.19 21.72 -10.26
C PRO A 12 0.12 21.54 -11.02
N ILE A 13 0.25 22.23 -12.16
CA ILE A 13 1.49 22.27 -12.94
C ILE A 13 2.20 23.60 -12.72
N CYS A 14 3.52 23.54 -12.52
CA CYS A 14 4.40 24.69 -12.61
C CYS A 14 5.19 24.56 -13.90
N VAL A 15 5.23 25.63 -14.69
CA VAL A 15 5.92 25.65 -15.97
C VAL A 15 6.98 26.75 -15.98
N ASN A 16 7.99 26.62 -16.83
CA ASN A 16 8.97 27.68 -17.04
C ASN A 16 8.36 28.84 -17.85
N GLU A 17 9.11 29.94 -17.99
CA GLU A 17 8.64 31.13 -18.72
C GLU A 17 8.28 30.85 -20.18
N SER A 18 8.99 29.95 -20.85
CA SER A 18 8.71 29.59 -22.25
C SER A 18 7.35 28.89 -22.41
N LEU A 19 6.89 28.16 -21.39
CA LEU A 19 5.63 27.42 -21.42
C LEU A 19 4.46 28.18 -20.77
N ARG A 20 4.75 29.22 -19.97
CA ARG A 20 3.75 30.04 -19.29
C ARG A 20 2.65 30.59 -20.22
N PRO A 21 2.95 31.10 -21.44
CA PRO A 21 1.90 31.61 -22.35
C PRO A 21 0.86 30.56 -22.75
N PHE A 22 1.17 29.27 -22.62
CA PHE A 22 0.32 28.16 -23.07
C PHE A 22 -0.52 27.52 -21.96
N LEU A 23 -0.46 28.06 -20.72
CA LEU A 23 -1.25 27.52 -19.60
C LEU A 23 -2.76 27.56 -19.89
N PRO A 24 -3.54 26.55 -19.45
CA PRO A 24 -4.97 26.43 -19.76
C PRO A 24 -5.81 27.65 -19.36
N LYS A 25 -6.68 28.10 -20.28
CA LYS A 25 -7.70 29.14 -20.05
C LYS A 25 -9.03 28.52 -19.59
N HIS A 26 -9.94 29.35 -19.11
CA HIS A 26 -11.31 28.95 -18.81
C HIS A 26 -12.34 29.89 -19.48
N PRO A 27 -13.45 29.38 -20.04
CA PRO A 27 -14.40 30.21 -20.80
C PRO A 27 -15.24 31.17 -19.93
N LEU A 28 -15.40 30.87 -18.64
CA LEU A 28 -16.23 31.66 -17.72
C LEU A 28 -15.45 32.61 -16.81
N VAL A 29 -14.15 32.39 -16.64
CA VAL A 29 -13.28 33.15 -15.72
C VAL A 29 -11.92 33.28 -16.39
N GLU A 30 -11.36 34.48 -16.41
CA GLU A 30 -10.04 34.70 -17.01
C GLU A 30 -8.94 33.96 -16.21
N THR A 31 -8.27 33.02 -16.89
CA THR A 31 -7.16 32.22 -16.36
C THR A 31 -6.15 31.94 -17.48
N GLY A 32 -5.02 31.32 -17.15
CA GLY A 32 -4.07 30.78 -18.13
C GLY A 32 -3.10 31.81 -18.68
N GLY A 33 -2.42 31.44 -19.78
CA GLY A 33 -1.50 32.32 -20.50
C GLY A 33 -2.13 32.95 -21.74
N GLU A 34 -1.47 33.94 -22.35
CA GLU A 34 -1.99 34.68 -23.52
C GLU A 34 -2.37 33.78 -24.70
N GLN A 35 -1.60 32.70 -24.93
CA GLN A 35 -1.81 31.68 -25.96
C GLN A 35 -2.33 30.36 -25.35
N GLY A 36 -2.97 30.46 -24.19
CA GLY A 36 -3.39 29.32 -23.40
C GLY A 36 -4.32 28.36 -24.14
N ILE A 37 -4.10 27.07 -23.91
CA ILE A 37 -4.99 26.02 -24.42
C ILE A 37 -6.38 26.12 -23.79
N THR A 38 -7.33 25.34 -24.30
CA THR A 38 -8.69 25.28 -23.75
C THR A 38 -8.73 24.70 -22.33
N ALA A 39 -9.86 24.89 -21.66
CA ALA A 39 -10.06 24.41 -20.31
C ALA A 39 -9.87 22.89 -20.22
N VAL A 40 -9.05 22.46 -19.26
CA VAL A 40 -8.79 21.04 -18.93
C VAL A 40 -9.63 20.56 -17.74
N SER A 41 -10.44 21.44 -17.16
CA SER A 41 -11.31 21.17 -16.01
C SER A 41 -12.55 22.05 -16.09
N ALA A 42 -13.68 21.55 -15.57
CA ALA A 42 -14.97 22.24 -15.64
C ALA A 42 -15.05 23.52 -14.79
N ALA A 43 -14.21 23.62 -13.75
CA ALA A 43 -14.04 24.82 -12.95
C ALA A 43 -12.62 25.38 -13.17
N PRO A 44 -12.44 26.72 -13.16
CA PRO A 44 -11.18 27.37 -13.53
C PRO A 44 -9.97 26.95 -12.67
N TYR A 45 -10.21 26.53 -11.43
CA TYR A 45 -9.17 26.09 -10.48
C TYR A 45 -9.43 24.68 -9.95
N GLY A 46 -10.24 23.88 -10.66
CA GLY A 46 -10.64 22.54 -10.24
C GLY A 46 -11.33 22.54 -8.87
N SER A 47 -10.94 21.61 -8.01
CA SER A 47 -11.45 21.47 -6.64
C SER A 47 -10.80 22.49 -5.69
N ALA A 48 -11.11 23.77 -5.87
CA ALA A 48 -10.42 24.86 -5.18
C ALA A 48 -10.49 24.79 -3.63
N SER A 49 -11.56 24.24 -3.08
CA SER A 49 -11.77 24.13 -1.62
C SER A 49 -10.70 23.30 -0.91
N ILE A 50 -10.15 22.27 -1.57
CA ILE A 50 -9.14 21.38 -0.97
C ILE A 50 -7.71 21.93 -1.10
N LEU A 51 -7.48 22.98 -1.89
CA LEU A 51 -6.15 23.61 -2.01
C LEU A 51 -5.68 24.25 -0.69
N LEU A 52 -6.62 24.63 0.18
CA LEU A 52 -6.30 25.17 1.50
C LEU A 52 -5.55 24.16 2.39
N ILE A 53 -5.71 22.86 2.15
CA ILE A 53 -5.00 21.80 2.89
C ILE A 53 -3.50 21.89 2.61
N SER A 54 -3.11 21.93 1.33
CA SER A 54 -1.69 22.05 0.95
C SER A 54 -1.12 23.42 1.33
N TYR A 55 -1.91 24.49 1.20
CA TYR A 55 -1.52 25.81 1.68
C TYR A 55 -1.21 25.81 3.18
N ALA A 56 -2.10 25.25 4.00
CA ALA A 56 -1.92 25.18 5.44
C ALA A 56 -0.67 24.35 5.81
N TYR A 57 -0.46 23.19 5.19
CA TYR A 57 0.74 22.37 5.40
C TYR A 57 2.03 23.15 5.13
N ILE A 58 2.13 23.80 3.97
CA ILE A 58 3.29 24.62 3.59
C ILE A 58 3.51 25.77 4.57
N LYS A 59 2.43 26.46 4.97
CA LYS A 59 2.53 27.63 5.87
C LYS A 59 2.89 27.25 7.29
N MET A 60 2.36 26.15 7.81
CA MET A 60 2.64 25.69 9.18
C MET A 60 4.07 25.15 9.32
N LEU A 61 4.54 24.35 8.34
CA LEU A 61 5.89 23.79 8.39
C LEU A 61 6.98 24.81 8.05
N GLY A 62 6.68 25.71 7.11
CA GLY A 62 7.65 26.65 6.56
C GLY A 62 8.86 25.94 5.92
N LYS A 63 9.90 26.72 5.59
CA LYS A 63 11.09 26.19 4.90
C LYS A 63 11.77 25.05 5.67
N LYS A 64 11.95 25.22 6.98
CA LYS A 64 12.64 24.23 7.82
C LYS A 64 11.84 22.94 7.90
N GLY A 65 10.55 23.02 8.26
CA GLY A 65 9.70 21.83 8.39
C GLY A 65 9.56 21.06 7.09
N LEU A 66 9.41 21.74 5.95
CA LEU A 66 9.36 21.08 4.63
C LEU A 66 10.69 20.38 4.29
N THR A 67 11.82 21.01 4.63
CA THR A 67 13.14 20.39 4.42
C THR A 67 13.33 19.16 5.30
N ASP A 68 12.92 19.24 6.56
CA ASP A 68 13.04 18.14 7.52
C ASP A 68 12.10 16.98 7.16
N ALA A 69 10.87 17.26 6.71
CA ALA A 69 9.95 16.25 6.19
C ALA A 69 10.59 15.43 5.06
N SER A 70 11.16 16.08 4.04
CA SER A 70 11.84 15.36 2.96
C SER A 70 13.04 14.53 3.45
N LYS A 71 13.82 15.03 4.41
CA LYS A 71 14.94 14.27 4.99
C LYS A 71 14.45 13.03 5.74
N TYR A 72 13.39 13.16 6.52
CA TYR A 72 12.85 12.05 7.30
C TYR A 72 12.17 11.00 6.43
N ALA A 73 11.47 11.38 5.36
CA ALA A 73 10.96 10.41 4.40
C ALA A 73 12.08 9.55 3.78
N ILE A 74 13.19 10.18 3.36
CA ILE A 74 14.36 9.46 2.84
C ILE A 74 15.04 8.60 3.92
N LEU A 75 15.16 9.13 5.14
CA LEU A 75 15.73 8.40 6.28
C LEU A 75 14.91 7.14 6.60
N ASN A 76 13.58 7.27 6.69
CA ASN A 76 12.68 6.18 7.02
C ASN A 76 12.73 5.06 5.97
N ALA A 77 12.75 5.40 4.68
CA ALA A 77 12.90 4.41 3.61
C ALA A 77 14.24 3.67 3.68
N ASN A 78 15.34 4.38 3.92
CA ASN A 78 16.66 3.75 4.07
C ASN A 78 16.82 3.00 5.40
N TYR A 79 16.05 3.35 6.43
CA TYR A 79 15.96 2.58 7.66
C TYR A 79 15.33 1.21 7.40
N ILE A 80 14.19 1.17 6.72
CA ILE A 80 13.54 -0.08 6.30
C ILE A 80 14.49 -0.90 5.41
N ARG A 81 15.16 -0.25 4.44
CA ARG A 81 16.18 -0.88 3.60
C ARG A 81 17.21 -1.62 4.43
N ALA A 82 17.89 -0.92 5.35
CA ALA A 82 18.96 -1.48 6.17
C ALA A 82 18.47 -2.62 7.08
N ARG A 83 17.19 -2.60 7.48
CA ARG A 83 16.57 -3.66 8.28
C ARG A 83 16.26 -4.93 7.48
N LEU A 84 15.96 -4.81 6.19
CA LEU A 84 15.46 -5.92 5.36
C LEU A 84 16.47 -6.44 4.34
N GLU A 85 17.51 -5.69 3.99
CA GLU A 85 18.41 -6.01 2.86
C GLU A 85 19.23 -7.31 2.99
N LYS A 86 19.27 -7.92 4.18
CA LYS A 86 19.90 -9.24 4.38
C LYS A 86 18.98 -10.41 4.03
N ASP A 87 17.69 -10.19 4.11
CA ASP A 87 16.64 -11.20 3.98
C ASP A 87 15.89 -11.07 2.65
N TYR A 88 15.84 -9.84 2.13
CA TYR A 88 15.19 -9.47 0.89
C TYR A 88 16.13 -8.67 0.00
N GLU A 89 16.13 -8.97 -1.29
CA GLU A 89 16.85 -8.15 -2.27
C GLU A 89 16.13 -6.81 -2.48
N VAL A 90 16.88 -5.71 -2.39
CA VAL A 90 16.39 -4.37 -2.72
C VAL A 90 16.80 -4.05 -4.15
N LEU A 91 15.82 -4.03 -5.06
CA LEU A 91 16.06 -4.17 -6.49
C LEU A 91 16.87 -3.02 -7.11
N PHE A 92 16.71 -1.80 -6.60
CA PHE A 92 17.41 -0.62 -7.11
C PHE A 92 18.08 0.16 -5.97
N GLY A 93 19.21 0.80 -6.30
CA GLY A 93 19.91 1.73 -5.43
C GLY A 93 20.56 2.84 -6.24
N GLY A 94 20.70 4.01 -5.63
CA GLY A 94 21.48 5.11 -6.22
C GLY A 94 22.98 4.79 -6.25
N LYS A 95 23.78 5.75 -6.73
CA LYS A 95 25.24 5.63 -6.89
C LYS A 95 25.97 5.14 -5.62
N HIS A 96 25.44 5.45 -4.45
CA HIS A 96 26.01 5.10 -3.15
C HIS A 96 25.22 4.00 -2.42
N GLY A 97 24.34 3.27 -3.11
CA GLY A 97 23.55 2.18 -2.53
C GLY A 97 22.37 2.63 -1.68
N HIS A 98 22.01 3.92 -1.67
CA HIS A 98 20.84 4.42 -0.96
C HIS A 98 19.61 4.50 -1.86
N SER A 99 18.44 4.31 -1.24
CA SER A 99 17.14 4.60 -1.84
C SER A 99 16.76 6.08 -1.63
N ALA A 100 15.75 6.56 -2.36
CA ALA A 100 15.16 7.87 -2.10
C ALA A 100 14.13 7.77 -0.95
N HIS A 101 12.90 8.22 -1.16
CA HIS A 101 11.80 8.16 -0.18
C HIS A 101 11.01 6.84 -0.22
N GLU A 102 11.34 5.96 -1.17
CA GLU A 102 10.73 4.65 -1.36
C GLU A 102 11.78 3.63 -1.80
N LEU A 103 11.47 2.34 -1.66
CA LEU A 103 12.31 1.21 -2.09
C LEU A 103 11.47 0.07 -2.68
N ILE A 104 12.08 -0.73 -3.56
CA ILE A 104 11.44 -1.92 -4.13
C ILE A 104 12.09 -3.17 -3.54
N ILE A 105 11.27 -4.02 -2.93
CA ILE A 105 11.66 -5.34 -2.43
C ILE A 105 11.34 -6.37 -3.51
N ASP A 106 12.35 -7.11 -3.94
CA ASP A 106 12.20 -8.16 -4.94
C ASP A 106 11.69 -9.46 -4.31
N LEU A 107 10.46 -9.84 -4.67
CA LEU A 107 9.84 -11.08 -4.21
C LEU A 107 9.86 -12.19 -5.28
N ARG A 108 10.34 -11.88 -6.50
CA ARG A 108 10.39 -12.83 -7.62
C ARG A 108 11.21 -14.08 -7.31
N PRO A 109 12.34 -14.03 -6.55
CA PRO A 109 13.06 -15.24 -6.16
C PRO A 109 12.22 -16.24 -5.36
N PHE A 110 11.14 -15.80 -4.71
CA PHE A 110 10.27 -16.64 -3.90
C PHE A 110 9.04 -17.16 -4.65
N LYS A 111 8.88 -16.84 -5.95
CA LYS A 111 7.65 -17.10 -6.71
C LYS A 111 7.19 -18.58 -6.69
N GLU A 112 8.13 -19.52 -6.68
CA GLU A 112 7.82 -20.96 -6.61
C GLU A 112 7.32 -21.40 -5.22
N LEU A 113 7.55 -20.58 -4.20
CA LEU A 113 7.12 -20.81 -2.82
C LEU A 113 5.85 -20.03 -2.50
N ALA A 114 5.78 -18.76 -2.90
CA ALA A 114 4.63 -17.89 -2.74
C ALA A 114 4.75 -16.69 -3.70
N SER A 115 3.62 -16.18 -4.16
CA SER A 115 3.57 -14.98 -4.99
C SER A 115 3.74 -13.70 -4.18
N ALA A 116 4.01 -12.59 -4.86
CA ALA A 116 3.98 -11.25 -4.24
C ALA A 116 2.57 -10.91 -3.69
N GLU A 117 1.51 -11.45 -4.30
CA GLU A 117 0.16 -11.30 -3.78
C GLU A 117 -0.04 -12.05 -2.47
N ASP A 118 0.53 -13.24 -2.31
CA ASP A 118 0.48 -14.00 -1.05
C ASP A 118 1.10 -13.20 0.10
N VAL A 119 2.27 -12.59 -0.14
CA VAL A 119 2.93 -11.70 0.84
C VAL A 119 2.04 -10.49 1.15
N ALA A 120 1.43 -9.88 0.13
CA ALA A 120 0.53 -8.74 0.29
C ALA A 120 -0.72 -9.08 1.12
N LYS A 121 -1.34 -10.24 0.88
CA LYS A 121 -2.48 -10.71 1.68
C LYS A 121 -2.05 -11.08 3.09
N ARG A 122 -0.90 -11.73 3.24
CA ARG A 122 -0.37 -12.14 4.54
C ARG A 122 -0.07 -10.95 5.43
N LEU A 123 0.43 -9.84 4.90
CA LEU A 123 0.61 -8.59 5.65
C LEU A 123 -0.67 -8.09 6.34
N MET A 124 -1.85 -8.36 5.79
CA MET A 124 -3.13 -8.00 6.42
C MET A 124 -3.32 -8.71 7.76
N ASP A 125 -2.88 -9.97 7.88
CA ASP A 125 -2.95 -10.73 9.14
C ASP A 125 -2.02 -10.14 10.21
N TYR A 126 -0.94 -9.50 9.75
CA TYR A 126 0.00 -8.71 10.55
C TYR A 126 -0.49 -7.27 10.79
N GLY A 127 -1.69 -6.91 10.36
CA GLY A 127 -2.29 -5.58 10.61
C GLY A 127 -1.81 -4.48 9.64
N PHE A 128 -1.17 -4.84 8.54
CA PHE A 128 -0.69 -3.89 7.53
C PHE A 128 -1.51 -3.94 6.25
N HIS A 129 -1.84 -2.76 5.72
CA HIS A 129 -2.18 -2.67 4.30
C HIS A 129 -0.91 -2.98 3.49
N ALA A 130 -1.06 -3.76 2.40
CA ALA A 130 0.05 -4.08 1.54
C ALA A 130 0.67 -2.81 0.91
N PRO A 131 2.00 -2.76 0.72
CA PRO A 131 2.63 -1.75 -0.11
C PRO A 131 2.15 -1.85 -1.58
N THR A 132 2.59 -0.92 -2.42
CA THR A 132 2.27 -0.96 -3.86
C THR A 132 2.76 -2.28 -4.47
N LEU A 133 1.83 -3.04 -5.06
CA LEU A 133 2.08 -4.40 -5.51
C LEU A 133 2.32 -4.44 -7.03
N SER A 134 3.37 -5.15 -7.45
CA SER A 134 3.68 -5.48 -8.86
C SER A 134 3.83 -4.29 -9.81
N PHE A 135 4.11 -3.10 -9.27
CA PHE A 135 4.44 -1.91 -10.02
C PHE A 135 5.57 -1.15 -9.30
N PRO A 136 6.57 -0.61 -10.03
CA PRO A 136 6.75 -0.63 -11.49
C PRO A 136 7.25 -1.96 -12.06
N VAL A 137 7.60 -2.93 -11.21
CA VAL A 137 8.12 -4.25 -11.63
C VAL A 137 7.15 -5.34 -11.21
N PRO A 138 6.67 -6.21 -12.13
CA PRO A 138 5.79 -7.32 -11.77
C PRO A 138 6.43 -8.29 -10.77
N GLY A 139 5.66 -8.73 -9.77
CA GLY A 139 6.14 -9.68 -8.76
C GLY A 139 7.00 -9.05 -7.65
N THR A 140 6.98 -7.73 -7.48
CA THR A 140 7.66 -7.03 -6.39
C THR A 140 6.67 -6.25 -5.52
N VAL A 141 7.16 -5.69 -4.42
CA VAL A 141 6.43 -4.67 -3.65
C VAL A 141 7.27 -3.40 -3.52
N MET A 142 6.63 -2.24 -3.63
CA MET A 142 7.25 -0.92 -3.47
C MET A 142 6.75 -0.26 -2.19
N VAL A 143 7.68 0.06 -1.30
CA VAL A 143 7.42 0.54 0.06
C VAL A 143 7.81 2.00 0.20
N GLU A 144 6.86 2.83 0.66
CA GLU A 144 7.06 4.26 0.95
C GLU A 144 6.52 4.56 2.36
N PRO A 145 7.38 4.75 3.38
CA PRO A 145 6.92 4.96 4.75
C PRO A 145 6.51 6.40 5.08
N THR A 146 6.88 7.37 4.24
CA THR A 146 6.77 8.82 4.51
C THR A 146 7.54 9.27 5.76
N GLU A 147 7.52 10.58 6.04
CA GLU A 147 8.09 11.16 7.25
C GLU A 147 7.20 11.04 8.49
N SER A 148 5.92 10.74 8.29
CA SER A 148 4.89 10.87 9.34
C SER A 148 4.82 9.65 10.24
N GLU A 149 5.40 8.52 9.82
CA GLU A 149 5.39 7.30 10.60
C GLU A 149 6.50 7.26 11.65
N SER A 150 6.13 6.84 12.86
CA SER A 150 7.07 6.66 13.97
C SER A 150 8.02 5.49 13.71
N LYS A 151 9.22 5.53 14.30
CA LYS A 151 10.18 4.41 14.22
C LYS A 151 9.55 3.09 14.66
N ASP A 152 8.70 3.10 15.69
CA ASP A 152 8.03 1.90 16.19
C ASP A 152 7.08 1.28 15.14
N GLU A 153 6.45 2.09 14.29
CA GLU A 153 5.63 1.60 13.16
C GLU A 153 6.52 0.99 12.08
N LEU A 154 7.64 1.64 11.74
CA LEU A 154 8.62 1.09 10.80
C LEU A 154 9.19 -0.25 11.29
N ASP A 155 9.43 -0.36 12.60
CA ASP A 155 9.89 -1.58 13.25
C ASP A 155 8.87 -2.70 13.12
N ARG A 156 7.59 -2.43 13.42
CA ARG A 156 6.49 -3.41 13.26
C ARG A 156 6.39 -3.91 11.83
N PHE A 157 6.49 -3.02 10.84
CA PHE A 157 6.46 -3.41 9.43
C PHE A 157 7.66 -4.30 9.07
N CYS A 158 8.87 -3.92 9.51
CA CYS A 158 10.06 -4.72 9.27
C CYS A 158 9.98 -6.08 9.95
N GLU A 159 9.47 -6.16 11.18
CA GLU A 159 9.24 -7.41 11.91
C GLU A 159 8.22 -8.31 11.21
N ALA A 160 7.13 -7.74 10.68
CA ALA A 160 6.15 -8.48 9.89
C ALA A 160 6.80 -9.06 8.62
N MET A 161 7.56 -8.26 7.87
CA MET A 161 8.28 -8.74 6.69
C MET A 161 9.29 -9.84 7.04
N LEU A 162 10.08 -9.67 8.10
CA LEU A 162 11.04 -10.70 8.54
C LEU A 162 10.36 -11.98 9.05
N ALA A 163 9.17 -11.88 9.65
CA ALA A 163 8.38 -13.05 10.03
C ALA A 163 7.84 -13.78 8.78
N ILE A 164 7.34 -13.04 7.78
CA ILE A 164 6.95 -13.58 6.49
C ILE A 164 8.14 -14.25 5.78
N ARG A 165 9.35 -13.68 5.87
CA ARG A 165 10.57 -14.32 5.34
C ARG A 165 10.78 -15.71 5.92
N LYS A 166 10.57 -15.86 7.23
CA LYS A 166 10.69 -17.16 7.92
C LYS A 166 9.60 -18.12 7.46
N GLU A 167 8.36 -17.65 7.27
CA GLU A 167 7.27 -18.47 6.69
C GLU A 167 7.64 -18.97 5.29
N LEU A 168 8.27 -18.14 4.45
CA LEU A 168 8.80 -18.57 3.14
C LEU A 168 9.90 -19.62 3.29
N ASP A 169 10.80 -19.47 4.26
CA ASP A 169 11.86 -20.45 4.51
C ASP A 169 11.31 -21.80 5.04
N GLU A 170 10.27 -21.79 5.86
CA GLU A 170 9.58 -23.01 6.32
C GLU A 170 9.01 -23.79 5.11
N ILE A 171 8.39 -23.08 4.15
CA ILE A 171 7.91 -23.69 2.90
C ILE A 171 9.09 -24.25 2.09
N ALA A 172 10.17 -23.49 1.93
CA ALA A 172 11.36 -23.91 1.19
C ALA A 172 12.03 -25.17 1.79
N ARG A 173 11.99 -25.31 3.11
CA ARG A 173 12.51 -26.48 3.84
C ARG A 173 11.54 -27.67 3.87
N GLY A 174 10.31 -27.51 3.40
CA GLY A 174 9.27 -28.54 3.47
C GLY A 174 8.75 -28.81 4.88
N GLU A 175 8.87 -27.84 5.79
CA GLU A 175 8.39 -27.95 7.18
C GLU A 175 6.87 -27.75 7.28
N VAL A 176 6.29 -27.08 6.28
CA VAL A 176 4.85 -26.86 6.13
C VAL A 176 4.40 -27.31 4.74
N ASP A 177 3.10 -27.57 4.59
CA ASP A 177 2.51 -27.91 3.30
C ASP A 177 2.75 -26.77 2.29
N ALA A 178 3.15 -27.12 1.07
CA ALA A 178 3.51 -26.14 0.03
C ALA A 178 2.32 -25.28 -0.45
N GLN A 179 1.09 -25.76 -0.31
CA GLN A 179 -0.13 -25.10 -0.81
C GLN A 179 -1.13 -24.77 0.30
N ASN A 180 -1.05 -25.44 1.45
CA ASN A 180 -1.91 -25.23 2.60
C ASN A 180 -1.12 -24.66 3.80
N ASN A 181 -0.76 -23.39 3.69
CA ASN A 181 0.05 -22.66 4.67
C ASN A 181 -0.47 -21.23 4.87
N PRO A 182 0.01 -20.50 5.89
CA PRO A 182 -0.52 -19.17 6.19
C PRO A 182 -0.42 -18.17 5.03
N LEU A 183 0.60 -18.25 4.16
CA LEU A 183 0.76 -17.35 3.02
C LEU A 183 -0.32 -17.55 1.96
N HIS A 184 -0.58 -18.80 1.56
CA HIS A 184 -1.57 -19.12 0.52
C HIS A 184 -3.01 -18.93 1.00
N ASN A 185 -3.26 -19.20 2.28
CA ASN A 185 -4.58 -19.08 2.88
C ASN A 185 -4.90 -17.69 3.42
N ALA A 186 -3.92 -16.76 3.41
CA ALA A 186 -4.17 -15.37 3.78
C ALA A 186 -5.08 -14.65 2.77
N PRO A 187 -5.89 -13.68 3.21
CA PRO A 187 -6.06 -13.25 4.61
C PRO A 187 -6.89 -14.23 5.44
N HIS A 188 -6.84 -14.12 6.78
CA HIS A 188 -7.64 -14.92 7.70
C HIS A 188 -8.77 -14.10 8.36
N PRO A 189 -9.98 -14.15 7.78
CA PRO A 189 -11.20 -13.56 8.35
C PRO A 189 -11.56 -14.00 9.76
N ILE A 190 -12.30 -13.13 10.46
CA ILE A 190 -12.73 -13.39 11.83
C ILE A 190 -13.65 -14.61 11.96
N ASP A 191 -14.55 -14.82 11.00
CA ASP A 191 -15.46 -15.98 10.96
C ASP A 191 -14.68 -17.29 10.83
N ILE A 192 -13.66 -17.34 9.97
CA ILE A 192 -12.78 -18.51 9.82
C ILE A 192 -11.97 -18.76 11.11
N VAL A 193 -11.43 -17.72 11.74
CA VAL A 193 -10.61 -17.86 12.97
C VAL A 193 -11.45 -18.28 14.18
N THR A 194 -12.73 -17.87 14.24
CA THR A 194 -13.63 -18.15 15.36
C THR A 194 -14.53 -19.38 15.15
N ALA A 195 -14.57 -19.95 13.95
CA ALA A 195 -15.32 -21.16 13.65
C ALA A 195 -14.98 -22.34 14.58
N ASP A 196 -15.91 -23.28 14.76
CA ASP A 196 -15.67 -24.50 15.56
C ASP A 196 -14.64 -25.40 14.87
N ASN A 197 -14.78 -25.60 13.56
CA ASN A 197 -13.86 -26.38 12.77
C ASN A 197 -12.68 -25.53 12.26
N TRP A 198 -11.47 -26.06 12.34
CA TRP A 198 -10.26 -25.41 11.84
C TRP A 198 -9.55 -26.33 10.85
N PRO A 199 -9.67 -26.07 9.53
CA PRO A 199 -9.21 -26.99 8.49
C PRO A 199 -7.72 -26.87 8.14
N TYR A 200 -6.97 -26.02 8.84
CA TYR A 200 -5.60 -25.68 8.48
C TYR A 200 -4.55 -26.41 9.33
N PRO A 201 -3.39 -26.78 8.76
CA PRO A 201 -2.32 -27.52 9.45
C PRO A 201 -1.43 -26.63 10.33
N TYR A 202 -1.85 -25.40 10.63
CA TYR A 202 -1.17 -24.44 11.50
C TYR A 202 -2.15 -23.85 12.49
N SER A 203 -1.68 -23.27 13.60
CA SER A 203 -2.59 -22.77 14.64
C SER A 203 -3.34 -21.50 14.23
N ARG A 204 -4.51 -21.29 14.85
CA ARG A 204 -5.25 -20.01 14.80
C ARG A 204 -4.40 -18.82 15.27
N GLU A 205 -3.51 -19.06 16.24
CA GLU A 205 -2.55 -18.07 16.70
C GLU A 205 -1.57 -17.67 15.59
N LYS A 206 -0.99 -18.63 14.86
CA LYS A 206 -0.13 -18.34 13.71
C LYS A 206 -0.90 -17.59 12.62
N ALA A 207 -2.17 -17.91 12.42
CA ALA A 207 -3.03 -17.21 11.47
C ALA A 207 -3.28 -15.75 11.87
N ALA A 208 -3.79 -15.51 13.09
CA ALA A 208 -4.36 -14.22 13.49
C ALA A 208 -3.45 -13.34 14.36
N TYR A 209 -2.50 -13.92 15.09
CA TYR A 209 -1.59 -13.24 16.02
C TYR A 209 -0.12 -13.66 15.83
N PRO A 210 0.43 -13.60 14.60
CA PRO A 210 1.79 -14.07 14.32
C PRO A 210 2.90 -13.30 15.07
N LEU A 211 2.63 -12.07 15.54
CA LEU A 211 3.56 -11.28 16.34
C LEU A 211 2.90 -10.70 17.61
N PRO A 212 3.67 -10.50 18.71
CA PRO A 212 3.12 -10.07 19.99
C PRO A 212 2.36 -8.74 19.97
N TYR A 213 2.77 -7.78 19.13
CA TYR A 213 2.11 -6.46 19.10
C TYR A 213 0.63 -6.54 18.74
N LEU A 214 0.20 -7.57 17.99
CA LEU A 214 -1.20 -7.76 17.60
C LEU A 214 -2.12 -8.05 18.79
N ARG A 215 -1.58 -8.53 19.91
CA ARG A 215 -2.36 -8.88 21.11
C ARG A 215 -2.74 -7.66 21.95
N HIS A 216 -2.08 -6.52 21.76
CA HIS A 216 -2.23 -5.34 22.59
C HIS A 216 -3.05 -4.24 21.90
N GLY A 217 -4.19 -4.61 21.31
CA GLY A 217 -5.16 -3.66 20.73
C GLY A 217 -4.91 -3.27 19.26
N HIS A 218 -3.93 -3.89 18.60
CA HIS A 218 -3.61 -3.61 17.20
C HIS A 218 -4.27 -4.56 16.19
N LYS A 219 -5.09 -5.52 16.65
CA LYS A 219 -5.73 -6.46 15.74
C LYS A 219 -6.85 -5.78 14.95
N PHE A 220 -6.60 -5.56 13.67
CA PHE A 220 -7.62 -5.27 12.68
C PHE A 220 -8.13 -6.60 12.09
N TRP A 221 -9.45 -6.77 12.04
CA TRP A 221 -10.07 -7.98 11.50
C TRP A 221 -10.50 -7.79 10.06
N ILE A 222 -10.21 -8.81 9.26
CA ILE A 222 -10.51 -8.83 7.83
C ILE A 222 -11.91 -9.43 7.68
N GLY A 223 -12.77 -8.78 6.90
CA GLY A 223 -14.18 -9.16 6.80
C GLY A 223 -14.47 -10.30 5.81
N VAL A 224 -13.54 -10.58 4.88
CA VAL A 224 -13.72 -11.58 3.81
C VAL A 224 -12.39 -12.25 3.47
N GLY A 225 -12.47 -13.48 2.95
CA GLY A 225 -11.30 -14.22 2.49
C GLY A 225 -10.65 -13.60 1.25
N ARG A 226 -9.71 -14.34 0.66
CA ARG A 226 -9.07 -13.91 -0.58
C ARG A 226 -10.10 -13.75 -1.70
N ILE A 227 -10.06 -12.59 -2.38
CA ILE A 227 -10.95 -12.27 -3.49
C ILE A 227 -10.59 -13.09 -4.73
N ASP A 228 -11.61 -13.65 -5.41
CA ASP A 228 -11.47 -14.24 -6.75
C ASP A 228 -11.64 -13.15 -7.82
N ASN A 229 -10.52 -12.56 -8.23
CA ASN A 229 -10.49 -11.50 -9.22
C ASN A 229 -11.05 -11.98 -10.58
N ALA A 230 -10.68 -13.19 -11.01
CA ALA A 230 -11.05 -13.71 -12.34
C ALA A 230 -12.54 -14.05 -12.42
N TYR A 231 -13.17 -14.48 -11.34
CA TYR A 231 -14.62 -14.71 -11.29
C TYR A 231 -15.39 -13.40 -11.49
N GLY A 232 -15.00 -12.32 -10.80
CA GLY A 232 -15.66 -11.02 -10.89
C GLY A 232 -15.67 -10.45 -12.31
N ASP A 233 -14.53 -10.52 -13.01
CA ASP A 233 -14.42 -10.05 -14.40
C ASP A 233 -15.28 -10.87 -15.38
N ARG A 234 -15.45 -12.17 -15.11
CA ARG A 234 -16.28 -13.06 -15.94
C ARG A 234 -17.78 -12.97 -15.63
N ASN A 235 -18.14 -12.49 -14.44
CA ASN A 235 -19.51 -12.41 -13.94
C ASN A 235 -19.81 -10.99 -13.46
N LEU A 236 -19.77 -10.03 -14.39
CA LEU A 236 -19.79 -8.61 -14.07
C LEU A 236 -21.12 -8.18 -13.45
N VAL A 237 -21.10 -7.83 -12.16
CA VAL A 237 -22.22 -7.26 -11.41
C VAL A 237 -21.76 -5.95 -10.77
N CYS A 238 -22.15 -4.81 -11.36
CA CYS A 238 -21.71 -3.47 -10.93
C CYS A 238 -22.80 -2.67 -10.18
N THR A 239 -23.87 -3.35 -9.74
CA THR A 239 -25.00 -2.79 -8.99
C THR A 239 -25.30 -3.72 -7.82
N CYS A 240 -25.98 -3.21 -6.79
CA CYS A 240 -26.39 -4.06 -5.67
C CYS A 240 -27.21 -5.26 -6.19
N PRO A 241 -26.82 -6.50 -5.87
CA PRO A 241 -27.65 -7.66 -6.18
C PRO A 241 -28.99 -7.62 -5.41
N PRO A 242 -29.98 -8.42 -5.82
CA PRO A 242 -31.25 -8.54 -5.10
C PRO A 242 -31.05 -8.95 -3.63
N MET A 243 -31.99 -8.61 -2.75
CA MET A 243 -31.91 -8.94 -1.32
C MET A 243 -31.84 -10.45 -1.08
N GLU A 244 -32.48 -11.23 -1.95
CA GLU A 244 -32.48 -12.69 -1.96
C GLU A 244 -31.07 -13.27 -2.14
N ALA A 245 -30.15 -12.53 -2.78
CA ALA A 245 -28.76 -12.97 -2.92
C ALA A 245 -27.94 -12.84 -1.61
N TYR A 246 -28.47 -12.14 -0.61
CA TYR A 246 -27.88 -12.01 0.71
C TYR A 246 -28.51 -12.93 1.75
N GLU A 247 -29.59 -13.64 1.39
CA GLU A 247 -30.17 -14.67 2.23
C GLU A 247 -29.20 -15.86 2.23
N VAL A 248 -28.52 -16.04 3.36
CA VAL A 248 -27.65 -17.20 3.57
C VAL A 248 -28.56 -18.43 3.65
N GLU A 249 -28.38 -19.43 2.78
CA GLU A 249 -28.97 -20.74 3.01
C GLU A 249 -28.47 -21.25 4.37
N VAL A 250 -29.40 -21.31 5.34
CA VAL A 250 -29.17 -21.73 6.72
C VAL A 250 -28.86 -23.21 6.79
#